data_AF-A0A4Q2DGF1-F1
#
_entry.id   AF-A0A4Q2DGF1-F1
#
_cell.length_a   1.000
_cell.length_b   1.000
_cell.length_c   1.000
_cell.angle_alpha   90.00
_cell.angle_beta   90.00
_cell.angle_gamma   90.00
#
_symmetry.space_group_name_H-M   'P 1'
#
loop_
_entity.id
_entity.type
_entity.pdbx_description
1 polymer ?
#
loop_
_entity_poly.entity_id
_entity_poly.type
_entity_poly.pdbx_seq_one_letter_code
_entity_poly.pdbx_strand_id
1 'polypeptide(L)'
;MVGDGATEIGVRPIPLEPMYIIMNLAISEGFGEIDVENLQFPATMSIDYVRVYQPKNAVNTGCDPKEFPTAKYIETYKEAYLNYNLTTWKQYGEAWPKNRLAPGGCT
;
A
#
# COMPACT_ATOMS: atom_id res chain seq x y z
N MET A 1 19.50 -11.84 2.18
CA MET A 1 20.03 -11.95 0.81
C MET A 1 21.19 -10.97 0.71
N VAL A 2 22.31 -11.34 0.09
CA VAL A 2 23.47 -10.45 -0.12
C VAL A 2 23.49 -10.10 -1.61
N GLY A 3 23.71 -8.83 -1.95
CA GLY A 3 23.76 -8.37 -3.35
C GLY A 3 25.01 -8.88 -4.07
N ASP A 4 24.92 -9.11 -5.37
CA ASP A 4 26.06 -9.51 -6.19
C ASP A 4 26.88 -8.28 -6.60
N GLY A 5 28.09 -8.17 -6.05
CA GLY A 5 29.01 -7.06 -6.31
C GLY A 5 29.43 -6.92 -7.78
N ALA A 6 29.33 -7.97 -8.59
CA ALA A 6 29.60 -7.88 -10.03
C ALA A 6 28.51 -7.14 -10.81
N THR A 7 27.30 -7.08 -10.27
CA THR A 7 26.15 -6.45 -10.95
C THR A 7 25.92 -5.00 -10.52
N GLU A 8 26.60 -4.54 -9.46
CA GLU A 8 26.30 -3.26 -8.77
C GLU A 8 24.83 -3.12 -8.33
N ILE A 9 24.05 -4.21 -8.32
CA ILE A 9 22.66 -4.22 -7.89
C ILE A 9 22.60 -4.57 -6.41
N GLY A 10 22.19 -3.60 -5.59
CA GLY A 10 21.91 -3.79 -4.17
C GLY A 10 20.72 -4.72 -3.92
N VAL A 11 20.55 -5.12 -2.65
CA VAL A 11 19.40 -5.93 -2.23
C VAL A 11 18.08 -5.21 -2.54
N ARG A 12 17.11 -5.92 -3.10
CA ARG A 12 15.73 -5.44 -3.28
C ARG A 12 14.87 -6.06 -2.17
N PRO A 13 14.77 -5.42 -0.99
CA PRO A 13 13.91 -5.94 0.07
C PRO A 13 12.46 -5.95 -0.43
N ILE A 14 11.76 -7.05 -0.17
CA ILE A 14 10.31 -7.09 -0.35
C ILE A 14 9.72 -6.26 0.80
N PRO A 15 8.84 -5.27 0.53
CA PRO A 15 8.17 -4.54 1.59
C PRO A 15 7.49 -5.50 2.56
N LEU A 16 7.78 -5.33 3.84
CA LEU A 16 7.09 -6.04 4.92
C LEU A 16 5.78 -5.35 5.31
N GLU A 17 5.54 -4.17 4.76
CA GLU A 17 4.31 -3.41 4.97
C GLU A 17 3.14 -4.06 4.22
N PRO A 18 1.91 -3.97 4.75
CA PRO A 18 0.73 -4.44 4.03
C PRO A 18 0.60 -3.76 2.67
N MET A 19 0.51 -4.56 1.62
CA MET A 19 0.32 -4.12 0.24
C MET A 19 -1.05 -4.54 -0.26
N TYR A 20 -1.62 -3.76 -1.17
CA TYR A 20 -2.84 -4.10 -1.90
C TYR A 20 -2.64 -3.86 -3.39
N ILE A 21 -3.43 -4.54 -4.21
CA ILE A 21 -3.42 -4.33 -5.66
C ILE A 21 -4.35 -3.15 -5.95
N ILE A 22 -3.80 -2.11 -6.54
CA ILE A 22 -4.55 -0.96 -7.07
C ILE A 22 -4.46 -0.95 -8.59
N MET A 23 -5.59 -0.75 -9.25
CA MET A 23 -5.67 -0.55 -10.69
C MET A 23 -6.45 0.73 -10.93
N ASN A 24 -5.81 1.73 -11.55
CA ASN A 24 -6.37 3.05 -11.79
C ASN A 24 -6.22 3.44 -13.27
N LEU A 25 -7.17 4.23 -13.76
CA LEU A 25 -7.05 4.98 -15.00
C LEU A 25 -7.00 6.46 -14.62
N ALA A 26 -5.84 7.08 -14.76
CA ALA A 26 -5.60 8.44 -14.26
C ALA A 26 -4.69 9.23 -15.22
N ILE A 27 -4.75 10.56 -15.09
CA ILE A 27 -3.90 11.53 -15.79
C ILE A 27 -3.11 12.32 -14.72
N SER A 28 -1.84 12.62 -15.00
CA SER A 28 -0.96 13.38 -14.10
C SER A 28 -0.01 14.27 -14.90
N GLU A 29 0.13 15.53 -14.46
CA GLU A 29 1.10 16.50 -14.98
C GLU A 29 2.52 16.25 -14.43
N GLY A 30 2.70 15.30 -13.50
CA GLY A 30 3.97 15.08 -12.82
C GLY A 30 5.08 14.47 -13.68
N PHE A 31 4.73 13.89 -14.84
CA PHE A 31 5.67 13.20 -15.74
C PHE A 31 5.80 13.85 -17.13
N GLY A 32 5.05 14.94 -17.39
CA GLY A 32 5.04 15.64 -18.67
C GLY A 32 3.80 16.51 -18.85
N GLU A 33 3.79 17.32 -19.92
CA GLU A 33 2.63 18.14 -20.31
C GLU A 33 1.51 17.26 -20.89
N ILE A 34 0.26 17.64 -20.61
CA ILE A 34 -0.94 16.93 -21.08
C ILE A 34 -1.52 17.68 -22.27
N ASP A 35 -1.64 17.00 -23.42
CA ASP A 35 -2.35 17.50 -24.59
C ASP A 35 -3.85 17.21 -24.47
N VAL A 36 -4.55 18.08 -23.73
CA VAL A 36 -5.99 17.91 -23.45
C VAL A 36 -6.85 18.05 -24.72
N GLU A 37 -6.40 18.81 -25.72
CA GLU A 37 -7.16 19.07 -26.95
C GLU A 37 -7.30 17.83 -27.82
N ASN A 38 -6.29 16.96 -27.84
CA ASN A 38 -6.28 15.74 -28.64
C ASN A 38 -6.70 14.48 -27.86
N LEU A 39 -6.95 14.59 -26.55
CA LEU A 39 -7.42 13.46 -25.74
C LEU A 39 -8.91 13.17 -25.97
N GLN A 40 -9.24 11.89 -26.13
CA GLN A 40 -10.63 11.43 -26.30
C GLN A 40 -11.20 10.94 -24.97
N PHE A 41 -12.35 11.48 -24.60
CA PHE A 41 -13.09 11.12 -23.39
C PHE A 41 -14.52 10.67 -23.72
N PRO A 42 -15.10 9.71 -22.96
CA PRO A 42 -14.49 9.00 -21.83
C PRO A 42 -13.49 7.92 -22.29
N ALA A 43 -12.35 7.82 -21.60
CA ALA A 43 -11.40 6.72 -21.78
C ALA A 43 -11.80 5.52 -20.92
N THR A 44 -11.53 4.30 -21.41
CA THR A 44 -11.89 3.05 -20.70
C THR A 44 -10.66 2.18 -20.51
N MET A 45 -10.44 1.72 -19.28
CA MET A 45 -9.49 0.66 -18.95
C MET A 45 -10.28 -0.59 -18.57
N SER A 46 -10.23 -1.62 -19.41
CA SER A 46 -10.92 -2.89 -19.16
C SER A 46 -9.97 -3.91 -18.53
N ILE A 47 -10.43 -4.58 -17.48
CA ILE A 47 -9.69 -5.64 -16.78
C ILE A 47 -10.51 -6.92 -16.87
N ASP A 48 -9.96 -7.96 -17.48
CA ASP A 48 -10.63 -9.26 -17.62
C ASP A 48 -10.49 -10.10 -16.34
N TYR A 49 -9.26 -10.24 -15.83
CA TYR A 49 -9.01 -10.94 -14.57
C TYR A 49 -7.71 -10.49 -13.89
N VAL A 50 -7.66 -10.71 -12.58
CA VAL A 50 -6.45 -10.59 -11.75
C VAL A 50 -6.15 -11.97 -11.15
N ARG A 51 -4.89 -12.39 -11.21
CA ARG A 51 -4.42 -13.61 -10.54
C ARG A 51 -3.28 -13.27 -9.59
N VAL A 52 -3.38 -13.75 -8.36
CA VAL A 52 -2.34 -13.63 -7.34
C VAL A 52 -1.87 -15.03 -6.98
N TYR A 53 -0.56 -15.23 -7.05
CA TYR A 53 0.07 -16.52 -6.76
C TYR A 53 0.91 -16.42 -5.51
N GLN A 54 0.71 -17.37 -4.59
CA GLN A 54 1.56 -17.57 -3.43
C GLN A 54 1.93 -19.06 -3.33
N PRO A 55 3.11 -19.39 -2.77
CA PRO A 55 3.45 -20.79 -2.50
C PRO A 55 2.38 -21.43 -1.62
N LYS A 56 2.01 -22.69 -1.91
CA LYS A 56 0.92 -23.40 -1.21
C LYS A 56 1.11 -23.47 0.30
N ASN A 57 2.36 -23.46 0.76
CA ASN A 57 2.76 -23.53 2.16
C ASN A 57 3.14 -22.16 2.77
N ALA A 58 2.95 -21.06 2.04
CA ALA A 58 3.30 -19.71 2.47
C ALA A 58 2.29 -18.66 1.96
N VAL A 59 1.00 -18.99 2.05
CA VAL A 59 -0.09 -18.05 1.79
C VAL A 59 -0.10 -17.01 2.91
N ASN A 60 -0.03 -15.74 2.53
CA ASN A 60 0.00 -14.62 3.45
C ASN A 60 -0.84 -13.48 2.85
N THR A 61 -2.15 -13.52 3.10
CA THR A 61 -3.13 -12.54 2.62
C THR A 61 -4.01 -12.06 3.76
N GLY A 62 -4.53 -10.85 3.64
CA GLY A 62 -5.43 -10.25 4.63
C GLY A 62 -4.71 -9.31 5.58
N CYS A 63 -5.46 -8.79 6.54
CA CYS A 63 -5.01 -7.74 7.45
C CYS A 63 -4.70 -8.26 8.86
N ASP A 64 -4.44 -9.57 9.02
CA ASP A 64 -4.07 -10.18 10.30
C ASP A 64 -3.15 -11.40 10.15
N PRO A 65 -2.01 -11.27 9.45
CA PRO A 65 -1.07 -12.37 9.34
C PRO A 65 -0.39 -12.65 10.68
N LYS A 66 0.03 -13.91 10.88
CA LYS A 66 0.63 -14.39 12.14
C LYS A 66 1.84 -13.55 12.61
N GLU A 67 2.65 -13.07 11.67
CA GLU A 67 3.83 -12.24 11.97
C GLU A 67 3.50 -10.76 12.18
N PHE A 68 2.33 -10.30 11.72
CA PHE A 68 1.86 -8.92 11.88
C PHE A 68 0.39 -8.92 12.33
N PRO A 69 0.10 -9.30 13.59
CA PRO A 69 -1.27 -9.40 14.07
C PRO A 69 -1.89 -8.01 14.25
N THR A 70 -2.66 -7.57 13.25
CA THR A 70 -3.26 -6.24 13.19
C THR A 70 -4.78 -6.23 13.36
N ALA A 71 -5.45 -7.39 13.47
CA ALA A 71 -6.92 -7.44 13.59
C ALA A 71 -7.45 -6.62 14.76
N LYS A 72 -6.84 -6.76 15.95
CA LYS A 72 -7.28 -6.01 17.14
C LYS A 72 -7.14 -4.51 16.95
N TYR A 73 -6.03 -4.08 16.32
CA TYR A 73 -5.77 -2.67 16.06
C TYR A 73 -6.78 -2.10 15.06
N ILE A 74 -7.01 -2.81 13.95
CA ILE A 74 -7.97 -2.43 12.93
C ILE A 74 -9.38 -2.36 13.51
N GLU A 75 -9.81 -3.33 14.32
CA GLU A 75 -11.13 -3.31 14.94
C GLU A 75 -11.28 -2.14 15.95
N THR A 76 -10.21 -1.79 16.66
CA THR A 76 -10.21 -0.62 17.57
C THR A 76 -10.41 0.69 16.79
N TYR A 77 -9.81 0.81 15.61
CA TYR A 77 -9.84 2.02 14.78
C TYR A 77 -10.59 1.81 13.47
N LYS A 78 -11.68 1.04 13.52
CA LYS A 78 -12.36 0.48 12.34
C LYS A 78 -12.76 1.52 11.30
N GLU A 79 -13.23 2.68 11.75
CA GLU A 79 -13.66 3.76 10.87
C GLU A 79 -12.50 4.33 10.05
N ALA A 80 -11.30 4.45 10.63
CA ALA A 80 -10.11 4.89 9.91
C ALA A 80 -9.73 3.95 8.75
N TYR A 81 -10.09 2.66 8.84
CA TYR A 81 -9.79 1.65 7.83
C TYR A 81 -10.95 1.38 6.84
N LEU A 82 -12.17 1.83 7.14
CA LEU A 82 -13.35 1.62 6.30
C LEU A 82 -13.87 2.90 5.63
N ASN A 83 -13.49 4.09 6.12
CA ASN A 83 -13.95 5.36 5.58
C ASN A 83 -12.86 5.98 4.69
N TYR A 84 -13.06 5.91 3.37
CA TYR A 84 -12.13 6.47 2.39
C TYR A 84 -11.96 8.00 2.46
N ASN A 85 -12.87 8.72 3.14
CA ASN A 85 -12.75 10.16 3.34
C ASN A 85 -11.75 10.52 4.46
N LEU A 86 -11.38 9.56 5.31
CA LEU A 86 -10.43 9.76 6.41
C LEU A 86 -9.03 9.29 5.97
N THR A 87 -8.23 10.23 5.49
CA THR A 87 -6.88 9.95 4.96
C THR A 87 -5.75 10.22 5.97
N THR A 88 -6.08 10.79 7.14
CA THR A 88 -5.11 11.11 8.19
C THR A 88 -5.68 10.84 9.57
N TRP A 89 -4.80 10.51 10.53
CA TRP A 89 -5.19 10.35 11.95
C TRP A 89 -5.82 11.63 12.53
N LYS A 90 -5.36 12.80 12.08
CA LYS A 90 -5.94 14.09 12.44
C LYS A 90 -7.39 14.22 11.96
N GLN A 91 -7.71 13.78 10.74
CA GLN A 91 -9.09 13.79 10.23
C GLN A 91 -9.98 12.81 10.99
N TYR A 92 -9.43 11.68 11.41
CA TYR A 92 -10.14 10.70 12.23
C TYR A 92 -10.38 11.18 13.68
N GLY A 93 -9.60 12.16 14.16
CA GLY A 93 -9.73 12.72 15.50
C GLY A 93 -8.88 12.01 16.56
N GLU A 94 -7.93 11.17 16.13
CA GLU A 94 -7.06 10.39 16.99
C GLU A 94 -5.61 10.88 16.93
N ALA A 95 -4.84 10.58 17.98
CA ALA A 95 -3.42 10.91 18.01
C ALA A 95 -2.63 10.04 17.01
N TRP A 96 -1.49 10.56 16.53
CA TRP A 96 -0.62 9.78 15.65
C TRP A 96 -0.13 8.50 16.35
N PRO A 97 -0.22 7.32 15.71
CA PRO A 97 0.22 6.07 16.30
C PRO A 97 1.72 6.10 16.62
N LYS A 98 2.06 5.79 17.86
CA LYS A 98 3.45 5.71 18.29
C LYS A 98 4.02 4.34 17.92
N ASN A 99 5.26 4.31 17.43
CA ASN A 99 6.03 3.08 17.23
C ASN A 99 7.25 3.09 18.16
N ARG A 100 7.75 1.92 18.57
CA ARG A 100 8.90 1.78 19.48
C ARG A 100 10.24 2.28 18.90
N LEU A 101 10.37 2.26 17.57
CA LEU A 101 11.59 2.66 16.87
C LEU A 101 11.69 4.18 16.65
N ALA A 102 10.61 4.92 16.91
CA ALA A 102 10.51 6.36 16.72
C ALA A 102 10.94 7.10 18.00
N PRO A 103 11.58 8.28 17.87
CA PRO A 103 11.86 9.14 19.02
C PRO A 103 10.56 9.50 19.76
N GLY A 104 10.47 9.18 21.06
CA GLY A 104 9.25 9.38 21.87
C GLY A 104 8.17 8.31 21.69
N GLY A 105 8.56 7.14 21.18
CA GLY A 105 7.73 5.97 20.92
C GLY A 105 7.15 5.26 22.14
N CYS A 106 6.40 4.19 21.89
CA CYS A 106 5.92 3.30 22.96
C CYS A 106 7.08 2.50 23.56
N THR A 107 7.06 2.31 24.88
CA THR A 107 7.93 1.36 25.62
C THR A 107 7.41 -0.06 25.53
#